data_AF-A0A816SSD0-F1
#
_entry.id   AF-A0A816SSD0-F1
#
_cell.length_a   1.000
_cell.length_b   1.000
_cell.length_c   1.000
_cell.angle_alpha   90.00
_cell.angle_beta   90.00
_cell.angle_gamma   90.00
#
_symmetry.space_group_name_H-M   'P 1'
#
loop_
_entity.id
_entity.type
_entity.pdbx_description
1 polymer ?
#
loop_
_entity_poly.entity_id
_entity_poly.type
_entity_poly.pdbx_seq_one_letter_code
_entity_poly.pdbx_strand_id
1 'polypeptide(L)'
;QNYCYGKNLCSGRGECMSMGMEYKCRCNFLYRGKKCESFSSKGLQTIVAFVLIILMGLIGCFLKFDICSHCQLRNRRHSLDDFINEHQTILDAHERKKSMSQY
;
A
#
# COMPACT_ATOMS: atom_id res chain seq x y z
N GLN A 1 5.48 25.77 17.45
CA GLN A 1 4.19 25.40 18.08
C GLN A 1 3.86 23.97 17.67
N ASN A 2 3.51 23.06 18.60
CA ASN A 2 3.19 21.67 18.24
C ASN A 2 1.66 21.54 18.10
N TYR A 3 1.19 21.38 16.87
CA TYR A 3 -0.25 21.37 16.56
C TYR A 3 -0.93 20.04 16.93
N CYS A 4 -0.18 19.05 17.40
CA CYS A 4 -0.68 17.73 17.80
C CYS A 4 -1.15 17.62 19.26
N TYR A 5 -1.24 18.73 20.00
CA TYR A 5 -1.66 18.71 21.41
C TYR A 5 -3.17 18.54 21.66
N GLY A 6 -4.02 18.61 20.62
CA GLY A 6 -5.45 18.38 20.80
C GLY A 6 -5.79 16.90 20.98
N LYS A 7 -6.68 16.57 21.92
CA LYS A 7 -7.24 15.22 22.03
C LYS A 7 -8.01 14.86 20.74
N ASN A 8 -7.74 13.68 20.20
CA ASN A 8 -8.47 13.06 19.08
C ASN A 8 -8.34 13.75 17.71
N LEU A 9 -7.23 14.43 17.40
CA LEU A 9 -7.02 15.01 16.05
C LEU A 9 -7.14 13.98 14.92
N CYS A 10 -6.68 12.75 15.15
CA CYS A 10 -6.72 11.64 14.19
C CYS A 10 -7.69 10.52 14.61
N SER A 11 -8.73 10.86 15.39
CA SER A 11 -9.76 9.93 15.87
C SER A 11 -9.24 8.68 16.61
N GLY A 12 -7.97 8.69 17.06
CA GLY A 12 -7.28 7.53 17.63
C GLY A 12 -6.94 6.43 16.62
N ARG A 13 -7.08 6.69 15.30
CA ARG A 13 -6.88 5.70 14.22
C ARG A 13 -5.71 6.08 13.30
N GLY A 14 -4.78 6.87 13.82
CA GLY A 14 -3.60 7.33 13.12
C GLY A 14 -2.70 8.17 14.01
N GLU A 15 -1.51 8.46 13.48
CA GLU A 15 -0.50 9.29 14.14
C GLU A 15 -0.64 10.75 13.70
N CYS A 16 -0.50 11.68 14.66
CA CYS A 16 -0.46 13.10 14.35
C CYS A 16 0.96 13.53 14.00
N MET A 17 1.13 14.17 12.85
CA MET A 17 2.37 14.76 12.38
C MET A 17 2.23 16.27 12.35
N SER A 18 3.08 16.99 13.08
CA SER A 18 3.14 18.46 13.01
C SER A 18 3.95 18.87 11.76
N MET A 19 3.35 19.62 10.84
CA MET A 19 3.98 20.12 9.62
C MET A 19 4.02 21.65 9.63
N GLY A 20 5.08 22.22 10.22
CA GLY A 20 5.26 23.68 10.28
C GLY A 20 4.15 24.38 11.05
N MET A 21 3.21 24.99 10.32
CA MET A 21 2.03 25.70 10.84
C MET A 21 0.74 24.87 10.83
N GLU A 22 0.78 23.63 10.33
CA GLU A 22 -0.37 22.75 10.22
C GLU A 22 -0.13 21.39 10.89
N TYR A 23 -1.20 20.61 11.05
CA TYR A 23 -1.10 19.20 11.40
C TYR A 23 -1.60 18.31 10.27
N LYS A 24 -1.03 17.11 10.17
CA LYS A 24 -1.48 16.06 9.26
C LYS A 24 -1.63 14.76 10.01
N CYS A 25 -2.68 14.02 9.72
CA CYS A 25 -2.86 12.67 10.25
C CYS A 25 -2.29 11.64 9.27
N ARG A 26 -1.40 10.79 9.78
CA ARG A 26 -1.01 9.54 9.11
C ARG A 26 -1.96 8.45 9.58
N CYS A 27 -2.96 8.15 8.76
CA CYS A 27 -3.96 7.15 9.11
C CYS A 27 -3.42 5.74 9.03
N ASN A 28 -3.94 4.88 9.90
CA ASN A 28 -3.73 3.44 9.79
C ASN A 28 -4.29 2.93 8.47
N PHE A 29 -3.75 1.83 7.97
CA PHE A 29 -4.03 1.29 6.65
C PHE A 29 -5.53 1.09 6.33
N LEU A 30 -6.33 0.79 7.35
CA LEU A 30 -7.78 0.58 7.24
C LEU A 30 -8.61 1.87 7.33
N TYR A 31 -7.98 3.04 7.46
CA TYR A 31 -8.66 4.32 7.69
C TYR A 31 -8.18 5.40 6.71
N ARG A 32 -9.08 6.33 6.41
CA ARG A 32 -8.86 7.46 5.52
C ARG A 32 -9.64 8.68 6.03
N GLY A 33 -9.41 9.82 5.37
CA GLY A 33 -9.98 11.10 5.76
C GLY A 33 -8.95 11.98 6.46
N LYS A 34 -9.29 13.25 6.68
CA LYS A 34 -8.36 14.25 7.25
C LYS A 34 -7.99 13.92 8.70
N LYS A 35 -8.90 13.23 9.40
CA LYS A 35 -8.79 12.83 10.82
C LYS A 35 -8.92 11.32 10.99
N CYS A 36 -8.73 10.53 9.93
CA CYS A 36 -8.87 9.07 9.97
C CYS A 36 -10.26 8.59 10.44
N GLU A 37 -11.29 9.36 10.10
CA GLU A 37 -12.67 9.16 10.53
C GLU A 37 -13.41 8.09 9.71
N SER A 38 -12.94 7.81 8.50
CA SER A 38 -13.62 6.93 7.54
C SER A 38 -12.86 5.63 7.34
N PHE A 39 -13.57 4.51 7.22
CA PHE A 39 -12.96 3.24 6.85
C PHE A 39 -12.49 3.28 5.39
N SER A 40 -11.33 2.70 5.13
CA SER A 40 -10.72 2.59 3.81
C SER A 40 -10.90 1.17 3.28
N SER A 41 -11.76 1.01 2.26
CA SER A 41 -11.99 -0.27 1.59
C SER A 41 -10.73 -0.82 0.92
N LYS A 42 -9.81 0.06 0.48
CA LYS A 42 -8.53 -0.33 -0.11
C LYS A 42 -7.66 -1.14 0.86
N GLY A 43 -7.68 -0.77 2.15
CA GLY A 43 -6.92 -1.49 3.16
C GLY A 43 -7.42 -2.93 3.35
N LEU A 44 -8.74 -3.12 3.37
CA LEU A 44 -9.33 -4.45 3.47
C LEU A 44 -9.06 -5.29 2.22
N GLN A 45 -9.16 -4.69 1.03
CA GLN A 45 -8.89 -5.39 -0.24
C GLN A 45 -7.47 -5.94 -0.31
N THR A 46 -6.48 -5.18 0.16
CA THR A 46 -5.10 -5.67 0.20
C THR A 46 -4.93 -6.84 1.16
N ILE A 47 -5.52 -6.79 2.35
CA ILE A 47 -5.47 -7.92 3.30
C ILE A 47 -6.12 -9.16 2.68
N VAL A 48 -7.29 -9.00 2.04
CA VAL A 48 -7.97 -10.10 1.33
C VAL A 48 -7.09 -10.66 0.22
N ALA A 49 -6.43 -9.81 -0.56
CA ALA A 49 -5.51 -10.26 -1.62
C ALA A 49 -4.34 -11.07 -1.06
N PHE A 50 -3.70 -10.63 0.03
CA PHE A 50 -2.62 -11.38 0.68
C PHE A 50 -3.11 -12.73 1.24
N VAL A 51 -4.28 -12.75 1.88
CA VAL A 51 -4.87 -14.00 2.38
C VAL A 51 -5.17 -14.95 1.23
N LEU A 52 -5.75 -14.46 0.13
CA LEU A 52 -6.00 -15.27 -1.06
C LEU A 52 -4.70 -15.79 -1.69
N ILE A 53 -3.66 -14.97 -1.77
CA ILE A 53 -2.34 -15.41 -2.27
C ILE A 53 -1.74 -16.48 -1.37
N ILE A 54 -1.84 -16.34 -0.04
CA ILE A 54 -1.35 -17.35 0.91
C ILE A 54 -2.17 -18.64 0.78
N LEU A 55 -3.49 -18.56 0.67
CA LEU A 55 -4.36 -19.73 0.46
C LEU A 55 -4.05 -20.44 -0.87
N MET A 56 -3.92 -19.67 -1.96
CA MET A 56 -3.55 -20.18 -3.28
C MET A 56 -2.12 -20.72 -3.30
N GLY A 57 -1.21 -20.16 -2.50
CA GLY A 57 0.16 -20.63 -2.32
C GLY A 57 0.23 -21.93 -1.51
N LEU A 58 -0.60 -22.08 -0.47
CA LEU A 58 -0.73 -23.33 0.27
C LEU A 58 -1.30 -24.43 -0.65
N ILE A 59 -2.34 -24.13 -1.42
CA ILE A 59 -2.92 -25.05 -2.42
C ILE A 59 -1.93 -25.31 -3.58
N GLY A 60 -1.18 -24.29 -4.02
CA GLY A 60 -0.16 -24.38 -5.07
C GLY A 60 1.11 -25.14 -4.66
N CYS A 61 1.45 -25.15 -3.37
CA CYS A 61 2.46 -26.03 -2.79
C CYS A 61 2.02 -27.49 -2.80
N PHE A 62 0.72 -27.77 -2.70
CA PHE A 62 0.16 -29.11 -2.92
C PHE A 62 0.05 -29.48 -4.42
N LEU A 63 -0.04 -28.51 -5.33
CA LEU A 63 -0.22 -28.70 -6.78
C LEU A 63 1.04 -28.42 -7.63
N LYS A 64 2.25 -28.62 -7.12
CA LYS A 64 3.48 -28.37 -7.91
C LYS A 64 3.88 -29.57 -8.77
N PHE A 65 3.03 -30.06 -9.68
CA PHE A 65 3.36 -31.01 -10.78
C PHE A 65 2.19 -30.97 -11.78
N ASP A 66 2.11 -30.03 -12.73
CA ASP A 66 2.43 -30.30 -14.15
C ASP A 66 2.44 -28.99 -14.99
N ILE A 67 3.34 -28.06 -14.71
CA ILE A 67 3.83 -27.15 -15.76
C ILE A 67 5.34 -27.23 -15.78
N CYS A 68 5.82 -28.45 -16.03
CA CYS A 68 7.12 -28.70 -16.65
C CYS A 68 6.97 -28.68 -18.19
N SER A 69 6.08 -27.84 -18.74
CA SER A 69 5.78 -27.81 -20.18
C SER A 69 6.22 -26.53 -20.87
N HIS A 70 7.32 -25.90 -20.43
CA HIS A 70 8.19 -25.18 -21.37
C HIS A 70 9.57 -24.96 -20.75
N CYS A 71 10.35 -26.04 -20.76
CA CYS A 71 11.81 -25.95 -20.72
C CYS A 71 12.27 -25.19 -21.98
N GLN A 72 12.40 -23.87 -21.87
CA GLN A 72 13.38 -23.11 -22.61
C GLN A 72 14.24 -22.39 -21.57
N LEU A 73 15.49 -22.84 -21.50
CA LEU A 73 16.56 -22.35 -20.64
C LEU A 73 16.70 -20.82 -20.73
N ARG A 74 16.06 -20.06 -19.83
CA ARG A 74 16.52 -18.71 -19.51
C ARG A 74 16.17 -18.29 -18.09
N ASN A 75 17.21 -18.35 -17.26
CA ASN A 75 17.41 -17.60 -16.03
C ASN A 75 16.68 -16.23 -16.00
N ARG A 76 15.42 -16.18 -15.54
CA ARG A 76 14.65 -14.95 -15.33
C ARG A 76 13.82 -15.05 -14.05
N ARG A 77 14.44 -14.59 -12.96
CA ARG A 77 13.78 -13.91 -11.83
C ARG A 77 12.63 -13.05 -12.37
N HIS A 78 11.37 -13.43 -12.14
CA HIS A 78 10.21 -12.56 -12.36
C HIS A 78 9.01 -13.03 -11.52
N SER A 79 8.95 -12.55 -10.27
CA SER A 79 7.71 -12.41 -9.48
C SER A 79 7.98 -11.52 -8.25
N LEU A 80 8.57 -10.35 -8.49
CA LEU A 80 8.71 -9.27 -7.51
C LEU A 80 8.84 -7.93 -8.27
N ASP A 81 9.54 -7.93 -9.41
CA ASP A 81 9.76 -6.74 -10.24
C ASP A 81 8.47 -6.22 -10.93
N ASP A 82 7.54 -7.09 -11.35
CA ASP A 82 6.25 -6.65 -11.93
C ASP A 82 5.34 -5.96 -10.89
N PHE A 83 5.29 -6.48 -9.65
CA PHE A 83 4.53 -5.85 -8.57
C PHE A 83 5.16 -4.53 -8.12
N ILE A 84 6.51 -4.46 -8.09
CA ILE A 84 7.25 -3.22 -7.82
C ILE A 84 7.03 -2.20 -8.94
N ASN A 85 7.04 -2.59 -10.21
CA ASN A 85 6.87 -1.66 -11.34
C ASN A 85 5.47 -1.02 -11.40
N GLU A 86 4.42 -1.78 -11.08
CA GLU A 86 3.07 -1.20 -10.99
C GLU A 86 2.96 -0.21 -9.82
N HIS A 87 3.57 -0.52 -8.68
CA HIS A 87 3.65 0.39 -7.53
C HIS A 87 4.52 1.63 -7.77
N GLN A 88 5.63 1.48 -8.51
CA GLN A 88 6.56 2.57 -8.85
C GLN A 88 5.89 3.58 -9.78
N THR A 89 5.12 3.10 -10.76
CA THR A 89 4.36 3.96 -11.69
C THR A 89 3.35 4.86 -10.96
N ILE A 90 2.76 4.38 -9.85
CA ILE A 90 1.82 5.14 -9.02
C ILE A 90 2.55 6.19 -8.16
N LEU A 91 3.75 5.87 -7.65
CA LEU A 91 4.60 6.81 -6.90
C LEU A 91 5.14 7.92 -7.81
N ASP A 92 5.57 7.58 -9.02
CA ASP A 92 6.06 8.55 -10.03
C ASP A 92 4.93 9.47 -10.52
N ALA A 93 3.69 8.96 -10.61
CA ALA A 93 2.51 9.77 -10.90
C ALA A 93 2.15 10.72 -9.74
N HIS A 94 2.39 10.31 -8.49
CA HIS A 94 2.19 11.16 -7.31
C HIS A 94 3.27 12.25 -7.21
N GLU A 95 4.53 11.96 -7.55
CA GLU A 95 5.60 12.96 -7.59
C GLU A 95 5.42 13.99 -8.72
N ARG A 96 4.99 13.56 -9.93
CA ARG A 96 4.67 14.51 -11.02
C ARG A 96 3.49 15.43 -10.71
N LYS A 97 2.53 14.98 -9.90
CA LYS A 97 1.45 15.87 -9.41
C LYS A 97 1.95 16.87 -8.35
N LYS A 98 3.01 16.54 -7.61
CA LYS A 98 3.60 17.44 -6.61
C LYS A 98 4.43 18.57 -7.25
N SER A 99 5.13 18.30 -8.36
CA SER A 99 5.91 19.32 -9.08
C SER A 99 5.06 20.34 -9.86
N MET A 100 3.82 20.00 -10.21
CA MET A 100 2.92 20.89 -10.97
C MET A 100 1.99 21.74 -10.07
N SER A 101 2.05 21.58 -8.75
CA SER A 101 1.27 22.38 -7.78
C SER A 101 2.12 23.47 -7.09
N GLN A 102 3.38 23.67 -7.51
CA GLN A 102 4.28 24.71 -7.01
C GLN A 102 4.49 25.88 -8.00
N TYR A 103 3.65 26.00 -9.04
CA TYR A 103 3.59 27.18 -9.92
C TYR A 103 2.18 27.76 -9.92
#